data_AF-A0A4U3AP41-F1
#
_entry.id   AF-A0A4U3AP41-F1
#
_cell.length_a   1.000
_cell.length_b   1.000
_cell.length_c   1.000
_cell.angle_alpha   90.00
_cell.angle_beta   90.00
_cell.angle_gamma   90.00
#
_symmetry.space_group_name_H-M   'P 1'
#
loop_
_entity.id
_entity.type
_entity.pdbx_description
1 polymer ?
#
loop_
_entity_poly.entity_id
_entity_poly.type
_entity_poly.pdbx_seq_one_letter_code
_entity_poly.pdbx_strand_id
1 'polypeptide(L)'
;MVSSIKKFLIGRPLKSTELGEQKLNKTKALAILSSDALSSVAYGPEQILIALAGLGAIAYWYSIPIAVGVLVLLTALILSYRQIIFAYPHGGGAYVVSKENLGMNPGLIAGGSLLVDYILTVAVSVSAGTDALTSAFPSLHAHNVI
;
A
#
# COMPACT_ATOMS: atom_id res chain seq x y z
N MET A 1 -16.89 6.11 -32.30
CA MET A 1 -16.60 7.35 -31.52
C MET A 1 -16.07 7.06 -30.11
N VAL A 2 -16.67 6.15 -29.34
CA VAL A 2 -16.24 5.79 -27.96
C VAL A 2 -14.81 5.22 -27.87
N SER A 3 -14.36 4.46 -28.88
CA SER A 3 -13.00 3.86 -28.89
C SER A 3 -11.87 4.89 -28.99
N SER A 4 -12.07 6.01 -29.71
CA SER A 4 -11.05 7.06 -29.85
C SER A 4 -10.90 7.88 -28.57
N ILE A 5 -12.01 8.19 -27.90
CA ILE A 5 -12.00 8.85 -26.59
C ILE A 5 -11.34 7.94 -25.54
N LYS A 6 -11.65 6.64 -25.56
CA LYS A 6 -11.04 5.65 -24.65
C LYS A 6 -9.52 5.52 -24.89
N LYS A 7 -9.07 5.53 -26.15
CA LYS A 7 -7.63 5.50 -26.51
C LYS A 7 -6.90 6.79 -26.17
N PHE A 8 -7.60 7.93 -26.16
CA PHE A 8 -7.04 9.22 -25.77
C PHE A 8 -6.88 9.34 -24.25
N LEU A 9 -7.89 8.89 -23.48
CA LEU A 9 -7.87 8.93 -22.01
C LEU A 9 -7.03 7.82 -21.36
N ILE A 10 -7.13 6.57 -21.86
CA ILE A 10 -6.53 5.37 -21.23
C ILE A 10 -5.22 4.97 -21.92
N GLY A 11 -4.99 5.41 -23.16
CA GLY A 11 -3.85 5.00 -23.99
C GLY A 11 -4.15 3.76 -24.84
N ARG A 12 -3.18 3.38 -25.69
CA ARG A 12 -3.30 2.18 -26.56
C ARG A 12 -3.16 0.91 -25.71
N PRO A 13 -3.98 -0.13 -25.94
CA PRO A 13 -3.81 -1.41 -25.26
C PRO A 13 -2.46 -2.02 -25.66
N LEU A 14 -1.58 -2.21 -24.69
CA LEU A 14 -0.28 -2.84 -24.88
C LEU A 14 -0.46 -4.35 -24.93
N LYS A 15 0.19 -5.00 -25.91
CA LYS A 15 0.25 -6.46 -26.00
C LYS A 15 1.12 -6.98 -24.86
N SER A 16 0.72 -8.09 -24.24
CA SER A 16 1.40 -8.69 -23.08
C SER A 16 2.90 -8.97 -23.29
N THR A 17 3.35 -9.06 -24.54
CA THR A 17 4.76 -9.26 -24.93
C THR A 17 5.61 -7.98 -24.88
N GLU A 18 5.02 -6.79 -24.89
CA GLU A 18 5.73 -5.49 -24.87
C GLU A 18 5.80 -4.86 -23.46
N LEU A 19 5.10 -5.44 -22.48
CA LEU A 19 5.03 -4.95 -21.10
C LEU A 19 6.31 -5.20 -20.29
N GLY A 20 7.05 -6.28 -20.58
CA GLY A 20 8.27 -6.66 -19.83
C GLY A 20 9.47 -5.74 -20.08
N GLU A 21 9.54 -5.09 -21.25
CA GLU A 21 10.65 -4.22 -21.65
C GLU A 21 10.36 -2.73 -21.37
N GLN A 22 9.11 -2.36 -21.07
CA GLN A 22 8.75 -0.97 -20.80
C GLN A 22 9.10 -0.56 -19.37
N LYS A 23 10.22 0.17 -19.23
CA LYS A 23 10.50 0.93 -18.01
C LYS A 23 9.41 1.99 -17.82
N LEU A 24 8.66 1.89 -16.72
CA LEU A 24 7.68 2.90 -16.34
C LEU A 24 8.37 4.26 -16.17
N ASN A 25 7.83 5.29 -16.85
CA ASN A 25 8.28 6.66 -16.61
C ASN A 25 8.01 7.04 -15.14
N LYS A 26 8.87 7.85 -14.53
CA LYS A 26 8.82 8.20 -13.10
C LYS A 26 7.45 8.68 -12.64
N THR A 27 6.72 9.43 -13.47
CA THR A 27 5.37 9.92 -13.16
C THR A 27 4.34 8.79 -13.08
N LYS A 28 4.38 7.83 -14.01
CA LYS A 28 3.48 6.66 -14.01
C LYS A 28 3.86 5.68 -12.90
N ALA A 29 5.16 5.46 -12.69
CA ALA A 29 5.66 4.64 -11.59
C ALA A 29 5.22 5.22 -10.25
N LEU A 30 5.39 6.53 -10.04
CA LEU A 30 4.97 7.18 -8.81
C LEU A 30 3.47 7.01 -8.60
N ALA A 31 2.63 7.30 -9.59
CA ALA A 31 1.18 7.17 -9.44
C ALA A 31 0.72 5.75 -9.08
N ILE A 32 1.34 4.73 -9.69
CA ILE A 32 0.98 3.32 -9.43
C ILE A 32 1.50 2.89 -8.05
N LEU A 33 2.77 3.14 -7.75
CA LEU A 33 3.38 2.69 -6.49
C LEU A 33 2.91 3.53 -5.28
N SER A 34 2.50 4.79 -5.48
CA SER A 34 1.97 5.62 -4.39
C SER A 34 0.53 5.26 -4.02
N SER A 35 -0.19 4.53 -4.88
CA SER A 35 -1.58 4.16 -4.62
C SER A 35 -1.73 3.34 -3.34
N ASP A 36 -0.75 2.50 -3.03
CA ASP A 36 -0.75 1.67 -1.82
C ASP A 36 -0.61 2.53 -0.56
N ALA A 37 0.37 3.44 -0.55
CA ALA A 37 0.56 4.40 0.54
C ALA A 37 -0.64 5.33 0.73
N LEU A 38 -1.31 5.74 -0.35
CA LEU A 38 -2.53 6.55 -0.29
C LEU A 38 -3.71 5.76 0.28
N SER A 39 -3.84 4.46 -0.07
CA SER A 39 -4.85 3.57 0.50
C SER A 39 -4.74 3.52 2.03
N SER A 40 -3.53 3.44 2.58
CA SER A 40 -3.29 3.44 4.03
C SER A 40 -3.76 4.69 4.77
N VAL A 41 -3.85 5.83 4.08
CA VAL A 41 -4.36 7.07 4.69
C VAL A 41 -5.88 7.00 4.90
N ALA A 42 -6.60 6.21 4.09
CA ALA A 42 -8.05 6.10 4.19
C ALA A 42 -8.49 5.30 5.42
N TYR A 43 -7.77 4.24 5.81
CA TYR A 43 -8.14 3.37 6.94
C TYR A 43 -7.26 3.57 8.19
N GLY A 44 -6.03 4.07 8.05
CA GLY A 44 -5.06 4.14 9.16
C GLY A 44 -5.48 5.00 10.34
N PRO A 45 -5.88 6.28 10.13
CA PRO A 45 -6.29 7.17 11.22
C PRO A 45 -7.51 6.66 11.98
N GLU A 46 -8.49 6.09 11.27
CA GLU A 46 -9.70 5.53 11.87
C GLU A 46 -9.36 4.35 12.79
N GLN A 47 -8.46 3.47 12.35
CA GLN A 47 -8.05 2.32 13.16
C GLN A 47 -7.33 2.73 14.44
N ILE A 48 -6.57 3.83 14.43
CA ILE A 48 -5.95 4.40 15.64
C ILE A 48 -7.05 4.87 16.62
N LEU A 49 -8.09 5.53 16.12
CA LEU A 49 -9.19 6.00 16.96
C LEU A 49 -10.03 4.84 17.53
N ILE A 50 -10.31 3.81 16.75
CA ILE A 50 -11.02 2.60 17.21
C ILE A 50 -10.23 1.90 18.32
N ALA A 51 -8.92 1.76 18.16
CA ALA A 51 -8.06 1.18 19.19
C ALA A 51 -8.05 2.02 20.49
N LEU A 52 -8.01 3.35 20.37
CA LEU A 52 -8.08 4.27 21.51
C LEU A 52 -9.46 4.30 22.17
N ALA A 53 -10.54 4.12 21.40
CA ALA A 53 -11.91 4.07 21.92
C ALA A 53 -12.09 2.95 22.95
N GLY A 54 -11.40 1.80 22.75
CA GLY A 54 -11.39 0.69 23.72
C GLY A 54 -10.75 1.04 25.07
N LEU A 55 -9.88 2.06 25.12
CA LEU A 55 -9.24 2.58 26.34
C LEU A 55 -10.02 3.74 26.98
N GLY A 56 -11.07 4.22 26.31
CA GLY A 56 -11.95 5.30 26.77
C GLY A 56 -11.66 6.67 26.15
N ALA A 57 -12.64 7.58 26.25
CA ALA A 57 -12.64 8.86 25.53
C ALA A 57 -11.48 9.82 25.89
N ILE A 58 -10.87 9.67 27.06
CA ILE A 58 -9.70 10.47 27.47
C ILE A 58 -8.46 10.10 26.63
N ALA A 59 -8.42 8.88 26.09
CA ALA A 59 -7.28 8.40 25.33
C ALA A 59 -7.16 9.05 23.94
N TYR A 60 -8.21 9.71 23.42
CA TYR A 60 -8.15 10.31 22.08
C TYR A 60 -7.05 11.37 21.92
N TRP A 61 -6.62 12.01 23.02
CA TRP A 61 -5.50 12.95 22.99
C TRP A 61 -4.18 12.28 22.56
N TYR A 62 -4.03 10.97 22.77
CA TYR A 62 -2.85 10.22 22.31
C TYR A 62 -2.77 10.05 20.79
N SER A 63 -3.84 10.31 20.05
CA SER A 63 -3.82 10.23 18.57
C SER A 63 -2.73 11.11 17.96
N ILE A 64 -2.52 12.33 18.48
CA ILE A 64 -1.52 13.26 17.96
C ILE A 64 -0.09 12.77 18.26
N PRO A 65 0.30 12.44 19.51
CA PRO A 65 1.59 11.82 19.79
C PRO A 65 1.86 10.54 18.98
N ILE A 66 0.85 9.67 18.80
CA ILE A 66 0.97 8.45 18.00
C ILE A 66 1.26 8.80 16.53
N ALA A 67 0.51 9.75 15.95
CA ALA A 67 0.73 10.19 14.59
C ALA A 67 2.14 10.76 14.38
N VAL A 68 2.66 11.56 15.33
CA VAL A 68 4.04 12.05 15.30
C VAL A 68 5.04 10.89 15.36
N GLY A 69 4.81 9.90 16.22
CA GLY A 69 5.65 8.70 16.30
C GLY A 69 5.67 7.92 14.98
N VAL A 70 4.52 7.76 14.33
CA VAL A 70 4.40 7.12 13.00
C VAL A 70 5.17 7.92 11.95
N LEU A 71 5.10 9.25 11.94
CA LEU A 71 5.86 10.09 10.99
C LEU A 71 7.38 9.97 11.17
N VAL A 72 7.85 9.89 12.43
CA VAL A 72 9.26 9.64 12.74
C VAL A 72 9.69 8.28 12.22
N LEU A 73 8.90 7.24 12.48
CA LEU A 73 9.16 5.88 11.97
C LEU A 73 9.18 5.84 10.44
N LEU A 74 8.21 6.49 9.78
CA LEU A 74 8.13 6.58 8.33
C LEU A 74 9.37 7.28 7.75
N THR A 75 9.85 8.34 8.39
CA THR A 75 11.08 9.04 7.98
C THR A 75 12.29 8.11 8.05
N ALA A 76 12.41 7.34 9.14
CA ALA A 76 13.48 6.35 9.30
C ALA A 76 13.42 5.26 8.20
N LEU A 77 12.21 4.76 7.89
CA LEU A 77 12.01 3.79 6.83
C LEU A 77 12.37 4.35 5.46
N ILE A 78 11.98 5.59 5.14
CA ILE A 78 12.34 6.25 3.88
C ILE A 78 13.87 6.34 3.72
N LEU A 79 14.58 6.74 4.78
CA LEU A 79 16.04 6.81 4.76
C LEU A 79 16.68 5.42 4.60
N SER A 80 16.15 4.41 5.28
CA SER A 80 16.61 3.03 5.18
C SER A 80 16.39 2.44 3.78
N TYR A 81 15.18 2.59 3.22
CA TYR A 81 14.89 2.13 1.86
C TYR A 81 15.72 2.86 0.82
N ARG A 82 15.99 4.16 1.01
CA ARG A 82 16.88 4.90 0.13
C ARG A 82 18.29 4.29 0.12
N GLN A 83 18.82 3.88 1.27
CA GLN A 83 20.12 3.19 1.35
C GLN A 83 20.08 1.85 0.62
N ILE A 84 19.03 1.05 0.82
CA ILE A 84 18.85 -0.25 0.14
C ILE A 84 18.79 -0.07 -1.38
N ILE A 85 18.02 0.90 -1.88
CA ILE A 85 17.91 1.16 -3.33
C ILE A 85 19.25 1.53 -3.95
N PHE A 86 20.10 2.29 -3.22
CA PHE A 86 21.45 2.59 -3.69
C PHE A 86 22.40 1.40 -3.64
N ALA A 87 22.28 0.55 -2.62
CA ALA A 87 23.10 -0.66 -2.48
C ALA A 87 22.71 -1.76 -3.49
N TYR A 88 21.43 -1.80 -3.90
CA TYR A 88 20.87 -2.82 -4.79
C TYR A 88 20.29 -2.19 -6.08
N PRO A 89 21.13 -1.69 -7.00
CA PRO A 89 20.70 -0.98 -8.21
C PRO A 89 19.94 -1.86 -9.21
N HIS A 90 20.11 -3.18 -9.13
CA HIS A 90 19.37 -4.15 -9.94
C HIS A 90 17.99 -4.51 -9.35
N GLY A 91 17.62 -3.93 -8.20
CA GLY A 91 16.43 -4.29 -7.46
C GLY A 91 16.58 -5.58 -6.66
N GLY A 92 15.48 -6.08 -6.10
CA GLY A 92 15.47 -7.35 -5.36
C GLY A 92 14.51 -7.38 -4.16
N GLY A 93 14.10 -6.21 -3.65
CA GLY A 93 13.14 -6.11 -2.55
C GLY A 93 13.60 -6.83 -1.27
N ALA A 94 12.70 -6.95 -0.29
CA ALA A 94 13.05 -7.50 1.02
C ALA A 94 13.52 -8.97 0.96
N TYR A 95 13.01 -9.76 0.02
CA TYR A 95 13.40 -11.17 -0.15
C TYR A 95 14.87 -11.32 -0.57
N VAL A 96 15.30 -10.65 -1.65
CA VAL A 96 16.68 -10.79 -2.15
C VAL A 96 17.68 -10.23 -1.14
N VAL A 97 17.37 -9.07 -0.56
CA VAL A 97 18.22 -8.46 0.48
C VAL A 97 18.35 -9.40 1.69
N SER A 98 17.26 -10.00 2.16
CA SER A 98 17.31 -10.93 3.30
C SER A 98 18.05 -12.22 2.96
N LYS A 99 17.83 -12.77 1.76
CA LYS A 99 18.47 -14.00 1.31
C LYS A 99 19.99 -13.85 1.16
N GLU A 100 20.45 -12.73 0.61
CA GLU A 100 21.88 -12.48 0.39
C GLU A 100 22.63 -12.14 1.68
N ASN A 101 22.00 -11.42 2.62
CA ASN A 101 22.67 -10.99 3.85
C ASN A 101 22.53 -11.97 5.02
N LEU A 102 21.40 -12.71 5.10
CA LEU A 102 21.08 -13.57 6.25
C LEU A 102 20.98 -15.05 5.88
N GLY A 103 21.03 -15.38 4.59
CA GLY A 103 20.95 -16.74 4.08
C GLY A 103 19.54 -17.20 3.73
N MET A 104 19.40 -18.49 3.38
CA MET A 104 18.19 -19.02 2.76
C MET A 104 16.96 -19.00 3.69
N ASN A 105 17.09 -19.50 4.93
CA ASN A 105 15.93 -19.65 5.81
C ASN A 105 15.29 -18.30 6.18
N PRO A 106 16.05 -17.26 6.58
CA PRO A 106 15.47 -15.92 6.80
C PRO A 106 14.91 -15.30 5.53
N GLY A 107 15.56 -15.55 4.37
CA GLY A 107 15.03 -15.15 3.07
C GLY A 107 13.65 -15.75 2.80
N LEU A 108 13.46 -17.06 3.01
CA LEU A 108 12.17 -17.72 2.81
C LEU A 108 11.08 -17.17 3.72
N ILE A 109 11.41 -16.84 4.98
CA ILE A 109 10.46 -16.18 5.89
C ILE A 109 10.05 -14.83 5.33
N ALA A 110 11.01 -14.00 4.88
CA ALA A 110 10.70 -12.72 4.26
C ALA A 110 9.82 -12.88 3.00
N GLY A 111 10.09 -13.88 2.17
CA GLY A 111 9.28 -14.21 1.00
C GLY A 111 7.85 -14.62 1.37
N GLY A 112 7.69 -15.48 2.37
CA GLY A 112 6.38 -15.90 2.88
C GLY A 112 5.59 -14.73 3.48
N SER A 113 6.25 -13.87 4.26
CA SER A 113 5.64 -12.66 4.80
C SER A 113 5.16 -11.71 3.71
N LEU A 114 5.92 -11.55 2.60
CA LEU A 114 5.48 -10.73 1.46
C LEU A 114 4.22 -11.28 0.78
N LEU A 115 4.06 -12.60 0.69
CA LEU A 115 2.84 -13.20 0.13
C LEU A 115 1.62 -12.90 1.01
N VAL A 116 1.77 -13.03 2.33
CA VAL A 116 0.72 -12.70 3.29
C VAL A 116 0.40 -11.21 3.23
N ASP A 117 1.42 -10.35 3.18
CA ASP A 117 1.28 -8.91 3.06
C ASP A 117 0.49 -8.50 1.82
N TYR A 118 0.78 -9.09 0.66
CA TYR A 118 0.00 -8.82 -0.56
C TYR A 118 -1.46 -9.27 -0.46
N ILE A 119 -1.73 -10.42 0.14
CA ILE A 119 -3.11 -10.90 0.34
C ILE A 119 -3.87 -9.96 1.27
N LEU A 120 -3.27 -9.59 2.39
CA LEU A 120 -3.89 -8.70 3.37
C LEU A 120 -4.08 -7.29 2.83
N THR A 121 -3.12 -6.77 2.08
CA THR A 121 -3.21 -5.44 1.47
C THR A 121 -4.40 -5.33 0.54
N VAL A 122 -4.65 -6.35 -0.29
CA VAL A 122 -5.83 -6.42 -1.16
C VAL A 122 -7.11 -6.54 -0.32
N ALA A 123 -7.13 -7.45 0.65
CA ALA A 123 -8.32 -7.66 1.48
C ALA A 123 -8.73 -6.39 2.26
N VAL A 124 -7.78 -5.74 2.94
CA VAL A 124 -8.00 -4.52 3.71
C VAL A 124 -8.40 -3.36 2.82
N SER A 125 -7.72 -3.17 1.68
CA SER A 125 -8.05 -2.07 0.77
C SER A 125 -9.45 -2.22 0.16
N VAL A 126 -9.87 -3.44 -0.16
CA VAL A 126 -11.24 -3.69 -0.65
C VAL A 126 -12.27 -3.47 0.44
N SER A 127 -12.03 -3.95 1.67
CA SER A 127 -12.93 -3.75 2.83
C SER A 127 -13.10 -2.26 3.17
N ALA A 128 -12.00 -1.52 3.28
CA ALA A 128 -12.03 -0.08 3.53
C ALA A 128 -12.71 0.67 2.37
N GLY A 129 -12.51 0.21 1.13
CA GLY A 129 -13.21 0.73 -0.03
C GLY A 129 -14.72 0.50 0.02
N THR A 130 -15.18 -0.68 0.45
CA THR A 130 -16.62 -0.95 0.62
C THR A 130 -17.23 -0.12 1.76
N ASP A 131 -16.50 0.10 2.85
CA ASP A 131 -16.97 0.93 3.96
C ASP A 131 -17.10 2.40 3.55
N ALA A 132 -16.13 2.93 2.79
CA ALA A 132 -16.21 4.27 2.23
C ALA A 132 -17.40 4.43 1.25
N LEU A 133 -17.65 3.43 0.40
CA LEU A 133 -18.77 3.44 -0.55
C LEU A 133 -20.13 3.36 0.15
N THR A 134 -20.27 2.49 1.14
CA THR A 134 -21.52 2.33 1.90
C THR A 134 -21.78 3.50 2.83
N SER A 135 -20.75 4.24 3.24
CA SER A 135 -20.87 5.53 3.94
C SER A 135 -21.34 6.66 3.03
N ALA A 136 -20.86 6.70 1.78
CA ALA A 136 -21.29 7.68 0.78
C ALA A 136 -22.72 7.42 0.28
N PHE A 137 -23.11 6.14 0.18
CA PHE A 137 -24.44 5.70 -0.27
C PHE A 137 -25.08 4.78 0.78
N PRO A 138 -25.75 5.35 1.81
CA PRO A 138 -26.27 4.60 2.94
C PRO A 138 -27.35 3.55 2.58
N SER A 139 -27.97 3.65 1.41
CA SER A 139 -28.90 2.63 0.91
C SER A 139 -28.25 1.27 0.63
N LEU A 140 -26.92 1.24 0.45
CA LEU A 140 -26.16 0.02 0.18
C LEU A 140 -25.68 -0.70 1.45
N HIS A 141 -25.85 -0.09 2.64
CA HIS A 141 -25.41 -0.68 3.92
C HIS A 141 -26.04 -2.06 4.19
N ALA A 142 -27.27 -2.29 3.73
CA ALA A 142 -27.98 -3.56 3.90
C ALA A 142 -27.34 -4.74 3.15
N HIS A 143 -26.42 -4.50 2.22
CA HIS A 143 -25.71 -5.52 1.45
C HIS A 143 -24.24 -5.66 1.86
N ASN A 144 -23.79 -4.92 2.89
CA ASN A 144 -22.45 -5.10 3.44
C ASN A 144 -22.43 -6.42 4.24
N VAL A 145 -21.46 -7.30 3.95
CA VAL A 145 -21.29 -8.58 4.66
C VAL A 145 -20.17 -8.36 5.68
N ILE A 146 -20.54 -8.42 6.96
CA ILE A 146 -19.62 -8.30 8.11
C ILE A 146 -18.65 -9.48 8.14
#